data_AF-A0A928IGJ0-F1
#
_entry.id   AF-A0A928IGJ0-F1
#
_cell.length_a   1.000
_cell.length_b   1.000
_cell.length_c   1.000
_cell.angle_alpha   90.00
_cell.angle_beta   90.00
_cell.angle_gamma   90.00
#
_symmetry.space_group_name_H-M   'P 1'
#
loop_
_entity.id
_entity.type
_entity.pdbx_description
1 polymer ?
#
loop_
_entity_poly.entity_id
_entity_poly.type
_entity_poly.pdbx_seq_one_letter_code
_entity_poly.pdbx_strand_id
1 'polypeptide(L)'
;MKRKNLFILIFLAVVLIVILIVVSYLINMDLKYSEPDIVILSPDGKFELVIREFDVLGGSGAEVYLKDLNNKKTKKTQLVFDDYTMPFKNDNYIINWADEKVVIKYYEGVPSQNINEPDTWSVSEIKK
;
A
#
# COMPACT_ATOMS: atom_id res chain seq x y z
N MET A 1 -0.11 5.58 52.59
CA MET A 1 0.21 6.25 51.30
C MET A 1 -0.43 7.64 51.30
N LYS A 2 0.32 8.73 51.14
CA LYS A 2 -0.23 10.11 51.22
C LYS A 2 -1.24 10.31 50.07
N ARG A 3 -2.39 10.96 50.31
CA ARG A 3 -3.47 11.17 49.31
C ARG A 3 -2.95 11.68 47.95
N LYS A 4 -1.91 12.51 47.94
CA LYS A 4 -1.21 12.96 46.72
C LYS A 4 -0.66 11.82 45.85
N ASN A 5 -0.07 10.79 46.45
CA ASN A 5 0.49 9.65 45.71
C ASN A 5 -0.61 8.80 45.07
N LEU A 6 -1.79 8.74 45.70
CA LEU A 6 -2.95 8.08 45.11
C LEU A 6 -3.46 8.83 43.87
N PHE A 7 -3.55 10.16 43.93
CA PHE A 7 -3.93 10.97 42.76
C PHE A 7 -2.93 10.86 41.61
N ILE A 8 -1.63 10.84 41.91
CA ILE A 8 -0.58 10.66 40.90
C ILE A 8 -0.68 9.28 40.24
N LEU A 9 -0.92 8.22 41.03
CA LEU A 9 -1.10 6.86 40.51
C LEU A 9 -2.35 6.74 39.63
N ILE A 10 -3.46 7.34 40.05
CA ILE A 10 -4.70 7.37 39.24
C ILE A 10 -4.47 8.12 37.93
N PHE A 11 -3.80 9.28 37.97
CA PHE A 11 -3.47 10.04 36.77
C PHE A 11 -2.58 9.24 35.80
N LEU A 12 -1.53 8.59 36.31
CA LEU A 12 -0.66 7.71 35.51
C LEU A 12 -1.44 6.54 34.90
N ALA A 13 -2.34 5.91 35.67
CA ALA A 13 -3.17 4.82 35.17
C ALA A 13 -4.09 5.29 34.03
N VAL A 14 -4.72 6.46 34.17
CA VAL A 14 -5.57 7.04 33.12
C VAL A 14 -4.75 7.36 31.87
N VAL A 15 -3.58 7.98 32.01
CA VAL A 15 -2.69 8.29 30.87
C VAL A 15 -2.26 7.00 30.16
N LEU A 16 -1.90 5.96 30.91
CA LEU A 16 -1.52 4.68 30.34
C LEU A 16 -2.68 4.04 29.55
N ILE A 17 -3.90 4.08 30.09
CA ILE A 17 -5.10 3.59 29.40
C ILE A 17 -5.32 4.35 28.09
N VAL A 18 -5.19 5.68 28.10
CA VAL A 18 -5.32 6.51 26.88
C VAL A 18 -4.26 6.14 25.85
N ILE A 19 -2.99 5.97 26.27
CA ILE A 19 -1.91 5.53 25.37
C ILE A 19 -2.22 4.17 24.76
N LEU A 20 -2.67 3.19 25.56
CA LEU A 20 -3.03 1.86 25.07
C LEU A 20 -4.18 1.90 24.07
N ILE A 21 -5.18 2.75 24.28
CA ILE A 21 -6.28 2.95 23.33
C ILE A 21 -5.75 3.53 22.01
N VAL A 22 -4.90 4.56 22.06
CA VAL A 22 -4.31 5.16 20.86
C VAL A 22 -3.43 4.14 20.12
N VAL A 23 -2.57 3.43 20.83
CA VAL A 23 -1.71 2.39 20.24
C VAL A 23 -2.54 1.26 19.62
N SER A 24 -3.58 0.81 20.31
CA SER A 24 -4.50 -0.20 19.77
C SER A 24 -5.20 0.30 18.50
N TYR A 25 -5.64 1.57 18.50
CA TYR A 25 -6.24 2.18 17.31
C TYR A 25 -5.26 2.27 16.13
N LEU A 26 -4.01 2.67 16.40
CA LEU A 26 -2.96 2.75 15.38
C LEU A 26 -2.57 1.36 14.83
N ILE A 27 -2.54 0.32 15.66
CA ILE A 27 -2.24 -1.06 15.23
C ILE A 27 -3.37 -1.64 14.39
N ASN A 28 -4.63 -1.31 14.69
CA ASN A 28 -5.82 -1.83 14.01
C ASN A 28 -6.30 -0.94 12.85
N MET A 29 -5.48 -0.01 12.35
CA MET A 29 -5.82 0.70 11.13
C MET A 29 -5.67 -0.23 9.94
N ASP A 30 -6.79 -0.80 9.52
CA ASP A 30 -6.86 -1.48 8.25
C ASP A 30 -6.57 -0.50 7.10
N LEU A 31 -5.89 -1.00 6.07
CA LEU A 31 -5.68 -0.25 4.83
C LEU A 31 -7.04 0.11 4.25
N LYS A 32 -7.31 1.41 4.13
CA LYS A 32 -8.54 1.88 3.51
C LYS A 32 -8.33 1.92 2.00
N TYR A 33 -8.73 0.85 1.33
CA TYR A 33 -8.62 0.77 -0.13
C TYR A 33 -9.57 1.75 -0.82
N SER A 34 -9.04 2.34 -1.88
CA SER A 34 -9.67 3.33 -2.73
C SER A 34 -10.33 2.57 -3.89
N GLU A 35 -11.64 2.38 -3.85
CA GLU A 35 -12.38 1.76 -4.96
C GLU A 35 -12.66 2.78 -6.09
N PRO A 36 -12.81 2.34 -7.35
CA PRO A 36 -12.59 0.99 -7.86
C PRO A 36 -11.09 0.65 -8.05
N ASP A 37 -10.76 -0.65 -8.03
CA ASP A 37 -9.43 -1.16 -8.42
C ASP A 37 -9.12 -0.79 -9.89
N ILE A 38 -7.87 -0.48 -10.20
CA ILE A 38 -7.41 -0.21 -11.57
C ILE A 38 -6.98 -1.53 -12.19
N VAL A 39 -7.59 -1.91 -13.31
CA VAL A 39 -7.35 -3.19 -13.99
C VAL A 39 -6.84 -2.96 -15.40
N ILE A 40 -5.67 -3.51 -15.70
CA ILE A 40 -4.99 -3.33 -16.99
C ILE A 40 -4.68 -4.71 -17.57
N LEU A 41 -5.26 -5.00 -18.73
CA LEU A 41 -5.10 -6.28 -19.41
C LEU A 41 -3.75 -6.33 -20.14
N SER A 42 -3.07 -7.48 -20.09
CA SER A 42 -1.87 -7.72 -20.90
C SER A 42 -2.22 -7.73 -22.40
N PRO A 43 -1.27 -7.38 -23.29
CA PRO A 43 -1.52 -7.37 -24.73
C PRO A 43 -1.92 -8.74 -25.30
N ASP A 44 -1.47 -9.83 -24.67
CA ASP A 44 -1.82 -11.20 -25.05
C ASP A 44 -3.13 -11.70 -24.41
N GLY A 45 -3.78 -10.87 -23.58
CA GLY A 45 -5.04 -11.15 -22.91
C GLY A 45 -4.98 -12.21 -21.82
N LYS A 46 -3.79 -12.68 -21.41
CA LYS A 46 -3.65 -13.78 -20.44
C LYS A 46 -3.52 -13.35 -18.99
N PHE A 47 -3.21 -12.09 -18.75
CA PHE A 47 -2.99 -11.56 -17.41
C PHE A 47 -3.66 -10.21 -17.23
N GLU A 48 -4.14 -9.97 -16.02
CA GLU A 48 -4.64 -8.70 -15.54
C GLU A 48 -3.68 -8.17 -14.49
N LEU A 49 -3.17 -6.97 -14.69
CA LEU A 49 -2.52 -6.20 -13.65
C LEU A 49 -3.61 -5.46 -12.85
N VAL A 50 -3.72 -5.76 -11.56
CA VAL A 50 -4.71 -5.15 -10.66
C VAL A 50 -3.98 -4.28 -9.65
N ILE A 51 -4.24 -2.99 -9.67
CA ILE A 51 -3.64 -2.00 -8.78
C ILE A 51 -4.71 -1.51 -7.81
N ARG A 52 -4.41 -1.61 -6.51
CA ARG A 52 -5.31 -1.19 -5.42
C ARG A 52 -4.64 -0.09 -4.62
N GLU A 53 -5.07 1.14 -4.83
CA GLU A 53 -4.59 2.26 -4.02
C GLU A 53 -5.26 2.22 -2.63
N PHE A 54 -4.55 2.66 -1.61
CA PHE A 54 -5.06 2.73 -0.24
C PHE A 54 -4.53 3.97 0.48
N ASP A 55 -5.28 4.41 1.49
CA ASP A 55 -4.87 5.46 2.42
C ASP A 55 -4.39 4.86 3.74
N VAL A 56 -3.36 5.46 4.33
CA VAL A 56 -2.88 5.20 5.70
C VAL A 56 -2.70 6.53 6.45
N LEU A 57 -2.56 6.48 7.78
CA LEU A 57 -2.14 7.69 8.49
C LEU A 57 -0.73 8.08 8.04
N GLY A 58 -0.59 9.33 7.58
CA GLY A 58 0.68 9.88 7.15
C GLY A 58 1.04 9.64 5.68
N GLY A 59 0.14 9.06 4.87
CA GLY A 59 0.38 8.93 3.43
C GLY A 59 -0.63 8.04 2.72
N SER A 60 -0.27 7.60 1.53
CA SER A 60 -1.04 6.66 0.72
C SER A 60 -0.13 5.53 0.23
N GLY A 61 -0.69 4.58 -0.50
CA GLY A 61 0.09 3.53 -1.12
C GLY A 61 -0.71 2.80 -2.18
N ALA A 62 -0.06 1.83 -2.81
CA ALA A 62 -0.70 0.97 -3.78
C ALA A 62 -0.21 -0.46 -3.64
N GLU A 63 -1.14 -1.41 -3.67
CA GLU A 63 -0.80 -2.81 -3.85
C GLU A 63 -0.95 -3.20 -5.31
N VAL A 64 0.10 -3.80 -5.88
CA VAL A 64 0.09 -4.26 -7.26
C VAL A 64 0.00 -5.77 -7.26
N TYR A 65 -0.97 -6.28 -8.00
CA TYR A 65 -1.22 -7.70 -8.17
C TYR A 65 -1.17 -8.06 -9.64
N LEU A 66 -0.68 -9.26 -9.90
CA LEU A 66 -0.81 -9.89 -11.20
C LEU A 66 -1.78 -11.06 -11.06
N LYS A 67 -2.82 -11.04 -11.89
CA LYS A 67 -3.90 -12.02 -11.88
C LYS A 67 -3.92 -12.74 -13.22
N ASP A 68 -4.00 -14.06 -13.21
CA ASP A 68 -4.18 -14.85 -14.44
C ASP A 68 -5.66 -15.04 -14.79
N LEU A 69 -5.92 -15.58 -15.98
CA LEU A 69 -7.29 -15.90 -16.43
C LEU A 69 -8.00 -16.97 -15.59
N ASN A 70 -7.28 -17.73 -14.75
CA ASN A 70 -7.87 -18.70 -13.82
C ASN A 70 -8.24 -18.04 -12.48
N ASN A 71 -8.25 -16.71 -12.40
CA ASN A 71 -8.44 -15.93 -11.17
C ASN A 71 -7.37 -16.17 -10.09
N LYS A 72 -6.21 -16.76 -10.42
CA LYS A 72 -5.08 -16.82 -9.47
C LYS A 72 -4.47 -15.42 -9.38
N LYS A 73 -4.59 -14.79 -8.22
CA LYS A 73 -4.06 -13.44 -7.92
C LYS A 73 -2.79 -13.57 -7.08
N THR A 74 -1.70 -12.96 -7.55
CA THR A 74 -0.41 -12.93 -6.84
C THR A 74 0.01 -11.49 -6.59
N LYS A 75 0.24 -11.13 -5.32
CA LYS A 75 0.78 -9.82 -4.96
C LYS A 75 2.23 -9.73 -5.46
N LYS A 76 2.54 -8.67 -6.21
CA LYS A 76 3.87 -8.43 -6.77
C LYS A 76 4.64 -7.41 -5.95
N THR A 77 3.99 -6.33 -5.57
CA THR A 77 4.59 -5.32 -4.71
C THR A 77 3.54 -4.61 -3.87
N GLN A 78 4.03 -3.88 -2.88
CA GLN A 78 3.29 -2.83 -2.18
C GLN A 78 4.18 -1.59 -2.17
N LEU A 79 3.64 -0.51 -2.72
CA LEU A 79 4.25 0.81 -2.72
C LEU A 79 3.63 1.62 -1.58
N VAL A 80 4.46 2.38 -0.87
CA VAL A 80 4.04 3.35 0.14
C VAL A 80 4.61 4.70 -0.27
N PHE A 81 3.74 5.69 -0.30
CA PHE A 81 4.07 7.06 -0.67
C PHE A 81 4.06 7.92 0.59
N ASP A 82 5.10 8.75 0.72
CA ASP A 82 5.26 9.64 1.89
C ASP A 82 4.28 10.83 1.86
N ASP A 83 3.55 11.00 0.75
CA ASP A 83 2.47 11.97 0.55
C ASP A 83 1.13 11.24 0.32
N TYR A 84 0.02 11.96 0.47
CA TYR A 84 -1.33 11.45 0.19
C TYR A 84 -1.60 11.38 -1.34
N THR A 85 -0.60 11.00 -2.13
CA THR A 85 -0.67 11.01 -3.59
C THR A 85 -1.20 9.68 -4.11
N MET A 86 -2.14 9.73 -5.05
CA MET A 86 -2.72 8.55 -5.70
C MET A 86 -2.31 8.53 -7.17
N PRO A 87 -1.05 8.14 -7.48
CA PRO A 87 -0.50 8.29 -8.82
C PRO A 87 -1.23 7.44 -9.86
N PHE A 88 -1.84 6.33 -9.46
CA PHE A 88 -2.54 5.44 -10.39
C PHE A 88 -3.94 5.94 -10.72
N LYS A 89 -4.72 6.46 -9.76
CA LYS A 89 -6.02 7.09 -10.06
C LYS A 89 -5.89 8.38 -10.87
N ASN A 90 -4.76 9.08 -10.76
CA ASN A 90 -4.51 10.32 -11.49
C ASN A 90 -3.86 10.11 -12.86
N ASP A 91 -3.76 8.86 -13.35
CA ASP A 91 -3.10 8.51 -14.62
C ASP A 91 -1.64 8.98 -14.73
N ASN A 92 -0.97 9.17 -13.60
CA ASN A 92 0.42 9.62 -13.51
C ASN A 92 1.40 8.44 -13.55
N TYR A 93 1.20 7.51 -14.49
CA TYR A 93 2.04 6.33 -14.67
C TYR A 93 2.12 5.87 -16.14
N ILE A 94 3.19 5.16 -16.50
CA ILE A 94 3.31 4.36 -17.73
C ILE A 94 3.46 2.89 -17.36
N ILE A 95 2.77 2.03 -18.11
CA ILE A 95 2.97 0.58 -18.05
C ILE A 95 3.49 0.09 -19.39
N ASN A 96 4.58 -0.66 -19.35
CA ASN A 96 5.11 -1.37 -20.50
C ASN A 96 5.09 -2.87 -20.24
N TRP A 97 4.41 -3.59 -21.12
CA TRP A 97 4.43 -5.03 -21.18
C TRP A 97 5.54 -5.47 -22.14
N ALA A 98 6.43 -6.35 -21.70
CA ALA A 98 7.50 -6.91 -22.52
C ALA A 98 7.54 -8.42 -22.33
N ASP A 99 7.00 -9.18 -23.30
CA ASP A 99 6.89 -10.65 -23.37
C ASP A 99 6.50 -11.38 -22.06
N GLU A 100 7.41 -11.45 -21.09
CA GLU A 100 7.21 -12.05 -19.77
C GLU A 100 7.51 -11.08 -18.62
N LYS A 101 7.38 -9.77 -18.82
CA LYS A 101 7.65 -8.72 -17.82
C LYS A 101 6.61 -7.62 -17.90
N VAL A 102 6.26 -7.08 -16.74
CA VAL A 102 5.48 -5.84 -16.62
C VAL A 102 6.35 -4.81 -15.91
N VAL A 103 6.53 -3.66 -16.55
CA VAL A 103 7.30 -2.53 -16.03
C VAL A 103 6.32 -1.40 -15.77
N ILE A 104 6.32 -0.87 -14.55
CA ILE A 104 5.51 0.29 -14.18
C ILE A 104 6.45 1.43 -13.85
N LYS A 105 6.22 2.59 -14.46
CA LYS A 105 6.89 3.85 -14.16
C LYS A 105 5.85 4.83 -13.64
N TYR A 106 6.11 5.46 -12.51
CA TYR A 106 5.26 6.52 -11.95
C TYR A 106 5.95 7.88 -12.11
N TYR A 107 5.18 8.92 -12.39
CA TYR A 107 5.68 10.28 -12.65
C TYR A 107 5.65 11.20 -11.42
N GLU A 108 4.79 10.90 -10.45
CA GLU A 108 4.58 11.66 -9.22
C GLU A 108 4.36 10.69 -8.04
N GLY A 109 4.62 11.13 -6.80
CA GLY A 109 4.54 10.27 -5.61
C GLY A 109 5.73 9.31 -5.49
N VAL A 110 6.92 9.86 -5.34
CA VAL A 110 8.18 9.09 -5.26
C VAL A 110 8.22 8.33 -3.92
N PRO A 111 8.27 6.99 -3.86
CA PRO A 111 8.78 6.32 -2.66
C PRO A 111 10.23 6.79 -2.51
N SER A 112 10.63 7.24 -1.31
CA SER A 112 11.85 8.03 -1.03
C SER A 112 13.22 7.49 -1.51
N GLN A 113 13.28 6.51 -2.39
CA GLN A 113 14.47 5.99 -3.05
C GLN A 113 14.22 5.76 -4.56
N ASN A 114 14.94 6.50 -5.42
CA ASN A 114 15.15 6.28 -6.86
C ASN A 114 14.02 6.58 -7.87
N ILE A 115 13.95 7.85 -8.28
CA ILE A 115 13.22 8.35 -9.47
C ILE A 115 13.82 7.83 -10.80
N ASN A 116 15.01 7.21 -10.76
CA ASN A 116 15.78 6.82 -11.95
C ASN A 116 15.73 5.32 -12.29
N GLU A 117 15.12 4.49 -11.43
CA GLU A 117 15.03 3.04 -11.65
C GLU A 117 13.55 2.64 -11.69
N PRO A 118 13.01 2.23 -12.85
CA PRO A 118 11.65 1.73 -12.90
C PRO A 118 11.51 0.42 -12.14
N ASP A 119 10.51 0.33 -11.27
CA ASP A 119 10.14 -0.94 -10.68
C ASP A 119 9.75 -1.94 -11.79
N THR A 120 10.52 -3.02 -11.89
CA THR A 120 10.43 -4.01 -12.97
C THR A 120 10.16 -5.38 -12.37
N TRP A 121 9.05 -6.03 -12.73
CA TRP A 121 8.71 -7.38 -12.25
C TRP A 121 8.61 -8.39 -13.39
N SER A 122 9.08 -9.60 -13.13
CA SER A 122 8.99 -10.72 -14.05
C SER A 122 7.66 -11.47 -13.88
N VAL A 123 6.95 -11.72 -14.98
CA VAL A 123 5.70 -12.49 -15.06
C VAL A 123 5.94 -13.98 -14.75
N SER A 124 7.16 -14.47 -14.96
CA SER A 124 7.57 -15.85 -14.68
C SER A 124 7.47 -16.27 -13.20
N GLU A 125 7.40 -15.32 -12.26
CA GLU A 125 7.24 -15.59 -10.82
C GLU A 125 5.83 -16.07 -10.41
N ILE A 126 4.86 -16.14 -11.33
CA ILE A 126 3.52 -16.69 -11.07
C ILE A 126 3.52 -18.24 -11.08
N LYS A 127 4.58 -18.86 -11.62
CA LYS A 127 4.69 -20.31 -11.84
C LYS A 127 5.12 -21.13 -10.60
N LYS A 128 5.03 -20.60 -9.38
CA LYS A 128 5.13 -21.44 -8.17
C LYS A 128 3.78 -21.60 -7.47
#